data_AF-A0A7X7DBK7-F1
#
_entry.id   AF-A0A7X7DBK7-F1
#
_cell.length_a   1.000
_cell.length_b   1.000
_cell.length_c   1.000
_cell.angle_alpha   90.00
_cell.angle_beta   90.00
_cell.angle_gamma   90.00
#
_symmetry.space_group_name_H-M   'P 1'
#
loop_
_entity.id
_entity.type
_entity.pdbx_description
1 polymer ?
#
loop_
_entity_poly.entity_id
_entity_poly.type
_entity_poly.pdbx_seq_one_letter_code
_entity_poly.pdbx_strand_id
1 'polypeptide(L)'
;MTPEGREHGLERYAHPAGGVATFWLAPEGSTATVEIDGNGSADDVVELQWSELSAQVPSVRAIVMLDGPGSDDPASDFTTVHEVAEDVARFAIGRSGTEVGPIDVLVFRPETAPDAEPASPPGPVPTAHGAEFRFRHRGGTRVHVILTLPTADLPDTYGGD
;
A
#
# COMPACT_ATOMS: atom_id res chain seq x y z
N MET A 1 -6.06 -6.38 -16.08
CA MET A 1 -5.96 -4.91 -15.86
C MET A 1 -4.70 -4.41 -16.52
N THR A 2 -4.75 -3.21 -17.11
CA THR A 2 -3.57 -2.49 -17.60
C THR A 2 -3.12 -1.50 -16.54
N PRO A 3 -1.81 -1.20 -16.42
CA PRO A 3 -1.33 -0.18 -15.49
C PRO A 3 -1.89 1.19 -15.86
N GLU A 4 -2.25 1.98 -14.86
CA GLU A 4 -2.60 3.39 -15.00
C GLU A 4 -1.34 4.25 -15.19
N GLY A 5 -0.21 3.80 -14.66
CA GLY A 5 1.08 4.48 -14.77
C GLY A 5 2.21 3.74 -14.05
N ARG A 6 3.42 4.27 -14.17
CA ARG A 6 4.59 3.85 -13.39
C ARG A 6 5.12 5.06 -12.61
N GLU A 7 5.24 4.91 -11.29
CA GLU A 7 5.61 5.97 -10.36
C GLU A 7 6.74 5.43 -9.46
N HIS A 8 7.94 6.02 -9.57
CA HIS A 8 9.07 5.74 -8.67
C HIS A 8 9.45 4.25 -8.53
N GLY A 9 9.42 3.51 -9.64
CA GLY A 9 9.72 2.08 -9.66
C GLY A 9 8.50 1.18 -9.42
N LEU A 10 7.34 1.75 -9.10
CA LEU A 10 6.09 1.03 -8.84
C LEU A 10 5.11 1.15 -10.01
N GLU A 11 4.33 0.11 -10.25
CA GLU A 11 3.25 0.15 -11.24
C GLU A 11 1.90 0.35 -10.56
N ARG A 12 1.17 1.39 -10.97
CA ARG A 12 -0.11 1.78 -10.38
C ARG A 12 -1.30 1.14 -11.10
N TYR A 13 -2.30 0.73 -10.33
CA TYR A 13 -3.54 0.13 -10.81
C TYR A 13 -4.73 0.57 -9.95
N ALA A 14 -5.91 0.68 -10.57
CA ALA A 14 -7.19 0.70 -9.85
C ALA A 14 -7.68 -0.73 -9.59
N HIS A 15 -8.25 -0.97 -8.40
CA HIS A 15 -8.83 -2.26 -8.06
C HIS A 15 -10.10 -2.53 -8.90
N PRO A 16 -10.27 -3.74 -9.47
CA PRO A 16 -11.30 -4.02 -10.46
C PRO A 16 -12.72 -4.06 -9.85
N ALA A 17 -12.86 -4.22 -8.53
CA ALA A 17 -14.14 -4.23 -7.84
C ALA A 17 -14.76 -2.82 -7.64
N GLY A 18 -14.59 -1.91 -8.61
CA GLY A 18 -15.36 -0.65 -8.67
C GLY A 18 -14.87 0.49 -7.78
N GLY A 19 -13.55 0.72 -7.70
CA GLY A 19 -13.02 1.91 -7.01
C GLY A 19 -13.08 1.84 -5.49
N VAL A 20 -12.88 0.64 -4.94
CA VAL A 20 -12.70 0.43 -3.49
C VAL A 20 -11.25 0.60 -3.06
N ALA A 21 -10.31 0.59 -4.01
CA ALA A 21 -8.90 0.76 -3.72
C ALA A 21 -8.08 1.14 -4.95
N THR A 22 -6.95 1.81 -4.70
CA THR A 22 -5.83 1.95 -5.64
C THR A 22 -4.63 1.21 -5.08
N PHE A 23 -3.84 0.57 -5.93
CA PHE A 23 -2.67 -0.16 -5.49
C PHE A 23 -1.46 0.03 -6.40
N TRP A 24 -0.28 -0.16 -5.81
CA TRP A 24 1.00 -0.10 -6.48
C TRP A 24 1.70 -1.45 -6.33
N LEU A 25 2.09 -2.06 -7.44
CA LEU A 25 2.92 -3.26 -7.43
C LEU A 25 4.39 -2.88 -7.26
N ALA A 26 5.04 -3.56 -6.31
CA ALA A 26 6.45 -3.46 -6.06
C ALA A 26 7.21 -4.61 -6.77
N PRO A 27 8.41 -4.36 -7.30
CA PRO A 27 9.28 -5.39 -7.89
C PRO A 27 9.75 -6.42 -6.85
N GLU A 28 10.29 -7.54 -7.34
CA GLU A 28 10.64 -8.68 -6.48
C GLU A 28 11.84 -8.35 -5.58
N GLY A 29 11.81 -8.79 -4.32
CA GLY A 29 12.84 -8.45 -3.35
C GLY A 29 12.68 -7.06 -2.72
N SER A 30 11.53 -6.40 -2.93
CA SER A 30 11.22 -5.16 -2.21
C SER A 30 10.90 -5.44 -0.74
N THR A 31 11.28 -4.51 0.13
CA THR A 31 11.00 -4.55 1.57
C THR A 31 10.39 -3.25 2.03
N ALA A 32 9.64 -3.27 3.13
CA ALA A 32 9.05 -2.06 3.68
C ALA A 32 9.35 -1.91 5.18
N THR A 33 9.42 -0.66 5.62
CA THR A 33 9.28 -0.28 7.03
C THR A 33 8.01 0.55 7.16
N VAL A 34 7.22 0.27 8.20
CA VAL A 34 6.00 1.01 8.52
C VAL A 34 6.23 1.73 9.84
N GLU A 35 6.17 3.05 9.82
CA GLU A 35 6.27 3.93 10.99
C GLU A 35 4.89 4.54 11.24
N ILE A 36 4.41 4.45 12.48
CA ILE A 36 3.10 4.95 12.89
C ILE A 36 3.28 5.99 13.99
N ASP A 37 2.96 7.23 13.67
CA ASP A 37 3.08 8.38 14.57
C ASP A 37 1.69 8.86 15.00
N GLY A 38 1.31 8.60 16.25
CA GLY A 38 0.06 9.09 16.81
C GLY A 38 -0.22 8.60 18.23
N ASN A 39 -1.04 9.35 18.97
CA ASN A 39 -1.54 8.96 20.29
C ASN A 39 -2.78 8.05 20.23
N GLY A 40 -3.22 7.66 19.02
CA GLY A 40 -4.33 6.74 18.83
C GLY A 40 -3.81 5.30 18.79
N SER A 41 -4.58 4.36 19.32
CA SER A 41 -4.25 2.93 19.28
C SER A 41 -4.22 2.44 17.82
N ALA A 42 -3.04 2.42 17.22
CA ALA A 42 -2.79 1.62 16.01
C ALA A 42 -3.29 0.17 16.22
N ASP A 43 -3.20 -0.29 17.47
CA ASP A 43 -3.72 -1.55 17.99
C ASP A 43 -5.24 -1.76 17.87
N ASP A 44 -6.06 -0.78 17.50
CA ASP A 44 -7.51 -0.98 17.31
C ASP A 44 -7.93 -0.88 15.83
N VAL A 45 -6.99 -0.66 14.92
CA VAL A 45 -7.27 -0.42 13.51
C VAL A 45 -6.71 -1.55 12.66
N VAL A 46 -7.61 -2.34 12.07
CA VAL A 46 -7.29 -3.61 11.40
C VAL A 46 -6.27 -3.46 10.26
N GLU A 47 -6.37 -2.40 9.47
CA GLU A 47 -5.43 -2.12 8.38
C GLU A 47 -4.00 -1.87 8.88
N LEU A 48 -3.87 -1.18 10.02
CA LEU A 48 -2.59 -0.85 10.61
C LEU A 48 -1.94 -2.11 11.19
N GLN A 49 -2.69 -2.88 11.99
CA GLN A 49 -2.21 -4.17 12.51
C GLN A 49 -1.78 -5.12 11.39
N TRP A 50 -2.60 -5.25 10.35
CA TRP A 50 -2.28 -6.07 9.18
C TRP A 50 -0.96 -5.63 8.55
N SER A 51 -0.83 -4.35 8.24
CA SER A 51 0.34 -3.82 7.54
C SER A 51 1.61 -3.83 8.38
N GLU A 52 1.53 -3.61 9.69
CA GLU A 52 2.66 -3.76 10.60
C GLU A 52 3.14 -5.21 10.70
N LEU A 53 2.23 -6.19 10.67
CA LEU A 53 2.58 -7.61 10.64
C LEU A 53 3.16 -8.02 9.29
N SER A 54 2.53 -7.61 8.19
CA SER A 54 3.00 -7.88 6.83
C SER A 54 4.38 -7.27 6.57
N ALA A 55 4.67 -6.07 7.07
CA ALA A 55 5.96 -5.42 6.90
C ALA A 55 7.13 -6.13 7.62
N GLN A 56 6.84 -7.04 8.56
CA GLN A 56 7.86 -7.88 9.18
C GLN A 56 8.37 -8.98 8.24
N VAL A 57 7.64 -9.25 7.16
CA VAL A 57 8.07 -10.20 6.12
C VAL A 57 8.81 -9.42 5.03
N PRO A 58 10.08 -9.76 4.72
CA PRO A 58 10.89 -9.03 3.75
C PRO A 58 10.55 -9.42 2.29
N SER A 59 9.27 -9.38 1.95
CA SER A 59 8.74 -9.84 0.66
C SER A 59 7.57 -8.97 0.19
N VAL A 60 7.60 -7.65 0.41
CA VAL A 60 6.50 -6.78 0.02
C VAL A 60 6.36 -6.73 -1.50
N ARG A 61 5.16 -7.03 -2.00
CA ARG A 61 4.82 -7.08 -3.44
C ARG A 61 3.79 -6.05 -3.86
N ALA A 62 3.04 -5.50 -2.91
CA ALA A 62 2.12 -4.42 -3.22
C ALA A 62 1.81 -3.55 -1.99
N ILE A 63 1.40 -2.31 -2.28
CA ILE A 63 0.81 -1.39 -1.31
C ILE A 63 -0.57 -1.00 -1.83
N VAL A 64 -1.58 -1.08 -0.96
CA VAL A 64 -2.98 -0.80 -1.28
C VAL A 64 -3.47 0.36 -0.43
N MET A 65 -4.16 1.29 -1.06
CA MET A 65 -4.93 2.37 -0.43
C MET A 65 -6.41 2.10 -0.66
N LEU A 66 -7.12 1.73 0.41
CA LEU A 66 -8.58 1.56 0.41
C LEU A 66 -9.28 2.92 0.42
N ASP A 67 -10.39 3.01 -0.28
CA ASP A 67 -11.26 4.18 -0.29
C ASP A 67 -12.30 4.12 0.84
N GLY A 68 -12.76 5.31 1.27
CA GLY A 68 -13.86 5.47 2.23
C GLY A 68 -13.48 5.35 3.72
N PRO A 69 -14.48 5.50 4.63
CA PRO A 69 -14.24 5.59 6.07
C PRO A 69 -14.05 4.23 6.77
N GLY A 70 -14.46 3.14 6.12
CA GLY A 70 -14.48 1.81 6.72
C GLY A 70 -15.77 1.45 7.45
N SER A 71 -15.75 0.29 8.11
CA SER A 71 -16.87 -0.20 8.93
C SER A 71 -16.68 0.15 10.41
N ASP A 72 -17.78 0.27 11.14
CA ASP A 72 -17.77 0.30 12.61
C ASP A 72 -17.63 -1.12 13.22
N ASP A 73 -17.65 -2.17 12.38
CA ASP A 73 -17.41 -3.56 12.76
C ASP A 73 -16.00 -4.03 12.34
N PRO A 74 -15.08 -4.27 13.29
CA PRO A 74 -13.72 -4.74 13.00
C PRO A 74 -13.68 -6.06 12.23
N ALA A 75 -14.66 -6.96 12.39
CA ALA A 75 -14.70 -8.22 11.66
C ALA A 75 -14.94 -7.98 10.16
N SER A 76 -15.85 -7.06 9.84
CA SER A 76 -16.11 -6.64 8.46
C SER A 76 -14.90 -5.96 7.82
N ASP A 77 -14.17 -5.14 8.57
CA ASP A 77 -12.95 -4.51 8.08
C ASP A 77 -11.84 -5.54 7.85
N PHE A 78 -11.69 -6.53 8.73
CA PHE A 78 -10.75 -7.62 8.54
C PHE A 78 -11.04 -8.43 7.27
N THR A 79 -12.30 -8.82 7.05
CA THR A 79 -12.70 -9.50 5.82
C THR A 79 -12.35 -8.66 4.59
N THR A 80 -12.65 -7.36 4.62
CA THR A 80 -12.33 -6.45 3.51
C THR A 80 -10.83 -6.38 3.23
N VAL A 81 -10.02 -6.17 4.27
CA VAL A 81 -8.55 -6.10 4.15
C VAL A 81 -7.98 -7.39 3.59
N HIS A 82 -8.40 -8.53 4.13
CA HIS A 82 -7.94 -9.84 3.69
C HIS A 82 -8.32 -10.13 2.23
N GLU A 83 -9.58 -9.91 1.85
CA GLU A 83 -10.06 -10.16 0.47
C GLU A 83 -9.32 -9.28 -0.54
N VAL A 84 -9.14 -7.99 -0.24
CA VAL A 84 -8.39 -7.09 -1.12
C VAL A 84 -6.91 -7.48 -1.21
N ALA A 85 -6.28 -7.82 -0.09
CA ALA A 85 -4.90 -8.30 -0.10
C ALA A 85 -4.76 -9.58 -0.93
N GLU A 86 -5.71 -10.51 -0.81
CA GLU A 86 -5.72 -11.76 -1.57
C GLU A 86 -5.91 -11.53 -3.07
N ASP A 87 -6.84 -10.65 -3.46
CA ASP A 87 -7.07 -10.32 -4.86
C ASP A 87 -5.87 -9.62 -5.50
N VAL A 88 -5.24 -8.69 -4.78
CA VAL A 88 -4.02 -8.02 -5.24
C VAL A 88 -2.85 -9.00 -5.33
N ALA A 89 -2.71 -9.92 -4.37
CA ALA A 89 -1.70 -10.97 -4.42
C ALA A 89 -1.90 -11.88 -5.64
N ARG A 90 -3.12 -12.37 -5.88
CA ARG A 90 -3.45 -13.17 -7.08
C ARG A 90 -3.14 -12.41 -8.36
N PHE A 91 -3.43 -11.10 -8.41
CA PHE A 91 -3.08 -10.26 -9.55
C PHE A 91 -1.57 -10.17 -9.74
N ALA A 92 -0.80 -9.97 -8.66
CA ALA A 92 0.66 -9.92 -8.70
C ALA A 92 1.28 -11.24 -9.17
N ILE A 93 0.75 -12.40 -8.73
CA ILE A 93 1.15 -13.73 -9.24
C ILE A 93 0.94 -13.79 -10.75
N GLY A 94 -0.26 -13.44 -11.22
CA GLY A 94 -0.61 -13.52 -12.65
C GLY A 94 0.29 -12.66 -13.54
N ARG A 95 0.88 -11.59 -12.99
CA ARG A 95 1.75 -10.67 -13.72
C ARG A 95 3.23 -11.06 -13.68
N SER A 96 3.71 -11.51 -12.52
CA SER A 96 5.14 -11.78 -12.29
C SER A 96 5.53 -13.24 -12.46
N GLY A 97 4.58 -14.17 -12.33
CA GLY A 97 4.84 -15.61 -12.29
C GLY A 97 5.49 -16.09 -11.00
N THR A 98 5.70 -15.22 -10.01
CA THR A 98 6.24 -15.56 -8.69
C THR A 98 5.11 -15.82 -7.70
N GLU A 99 5.36 -16.67 -6.71
CA GLU A 99 4.44 -16.87 -5.60
C GLU A 99 4.31 -15.56 -4.79
N VAL A 100 3.07 -15.12 -4.54
CA VAL A 100 2.74 -13.93 -3.76
C VAL A 100 1.52 -14.26 -2.91
N GLY A 101 1.63 -14.14 -1.59
CA GLY A 101 0.53 -14.33 -0.66
C GLY A 101 -0.11 -13.01 -0.23
N PRO A 102 -1.29 -13.04 0.42
CA PRO A 102 -1.88 -11.84 1.02
C PRO A 102 -0.94 -11.13 1.99
N ILE A 103 -0.10 -11.88 2.72
CA ILE A 103 0.87 -11.35 3.68
C ILE A 103 1.90 -10.42 3.03
N ASP A 104 2.15 -10.56 1.73
CA ASP A 104 3.09 -9.73 0.95
C ASP A 104 2.47 -8.39 0.53
N VAL A 105 1.21 -8.13 0.89
CA VAL A 105 0.45 -6.95 0.49
C VAL A 105 0.16 -6.08 1.70
N LEU A 106 0.67 -4.85 1.70
CA LEU A 106 0.33 -3.84 2.70
C LEU A 106 -1.00 -3.18 2.33
N VAL A 107 -1.87 -2.96 3.31
CA VAL A 107 -3.21 -2.40 3.10
C VAL A 107 -3.45 -1.29 4.10
N PHE A 108 -3.76 -0.10 3.59
CA PHE A 108 -4.03 1.09 4.40
C PHE A 108 -5.33 1.76 3.96
N ARG A 109 -5.93 2.54 4.86
CA ARG A 109 -7.10 3.37 4.57
C ARG A 109 -6.83 4.84 4.93
N PRO A 110 -6.42 5.66 3.95
CA PRO A 110 -6.20 7.08 4.15
C PRO A 110 -7.44 7.80 4.69
N GLU A 111 -7.23 8.83 5.50
CA GLU A 111 -8.27 9.74 5.96
C GLU A 111 -8.90 10.42 4.74
N THR A 112 -10.18 10.13 4.52
CA THR A 112 -11.01 10.85 3.55
C THR A 112 -11.88 11.83 4.32
N ALA A 113 -11.83 13.11 3.97
CA ALA A 113 -12.72 14.08 4.58
C ALA A 113 -14.16 13.80 4.07
N PRO A 114 -15.17 13.75 4.97
CA PRO A 114 -16.52 13.29 4.62
C PRO A 114 -17.23 14.15 3.56
N ASP A 115 -16.80 15.40 3.38
CA ASP A 115 -17.34 16.34 2.39
C ASP A 115 -16.33 16.74 1.30
N ALA A 116 -15.17 16.06 1.23
CA ALA A 116 -14.21 16.32 0.16
C ALA A 116 -14.60 15.54 -1.10
N GLU A 117 -14.42 16.18 -2.25
CA GLU A 117 -14.32 15.47 -3.53
C GLU A 117 -13.36 14.29 -3.37
N PRO A 118 -13.59 13.13 -4.03
CA PRO A 118 -12.69 12.00 -3.96
C PRO A 118 -11.29 12.45 -4.40
N ALA A 119 -10.42 12.68 -3.41
CA ALA A 119 -9.04 13.04 -3.65
C ALA A 119 -8.34 11.82 -4.22
N SER A 120 -7.40 12.03 -5.14
CA SER A 120 -6.52 10.94 -5.54
C SER A 120 -5.84 10.35 -4.29
N PRO A 121 -5.74 9.01 -4.18
CA PRO A 121 -5.14 8.38 -3.02
C PRO A 121 -3.69 8.86 -2.87
N PRO A 122 -3.16 8.88 -1.64
CA PRO A 122 -1.77 9.26 -1.39
C PRO A 122 -0.82 8.40 -2.23
N GLY A 123 -0.11 9.04 -3.14
CA GLY A 123 0.85 8.38 -4.02
C GLY A 123 2.25 8.28 -3.40
N PRO A 124 3.11 7.45 -4.00
CA PRO A 124 4.52 7.37 -3.63
C PRO A 124 5.25 8.69 -3.94
N VAL A 125 6.24 9.01 -3.13
CA VAL A 125 7.29 10.00 -3.46
C VAL A 125 8.65 9.30 -3.48
N PRO A 126 9.61 9.76 -4.31
CA PRO A 126 10.86 9.03 -4.50
C PRO A 126 11.78 9.17 -3.28
N THR A 127 12.53 8.11 -2.99
CA THR A 127 13.66 8.13 -2.05
C THR A 127 14.94 7.69 -2.77
N ALA A 128 16.09 7.78 -2.09
CA ALA A 128 17.36 7.31 -2.64
C ALA A 128 17.39 5.80 -2.92
N HIS A 129 16.50 5.03 -2.28
CA HIS A 129 16.50 3.56 -2.32
C HIS A 129 15.14 2.98 -2.74
N GLY A 130 14.23 3.80 -3.24
CA GLY A 130 12.90 3.35 -3.65
C GLY A 130 11.87 4.48 -3.58
N ALA A 131 10.83 4.26 -2.76
CA ALA A 131 9.73 5.19 -2.60
C ALA A 131 9.26 5.25 -1.14
N GLU A 132 8.57 6.32 -0.77
CA GLU A 132 7.88 6.43 0.52
C GLU A 132 6.44 6.90 0.32
N PHE A 133 5.57 6.52 1.25
CA PHE A 133 4.18 6.98 1.33
C PHE A 133 3.98 7.68 2.66
N ARG A 134 3.37 8.87 2.63
CA ARG A 134 3.05 9.64 3.84
C ARG A 134 1.61 10.12 3.78
N PHE A 135 0.82 9.73 4.78
CA PHE A 135 -0.59 10.09 4.83
C PHE A 135 -1.12 10.04 6.27
N ARG A 136 -2.30 10.60 6.48
CA ARG A 136 -3.10 10.34 7.67
C ARG A 136 -4.00 9.15 7.37
N HIS A 137 -4.04 8.19 8.26
CA HIS A 137 -4.97 7.07 8.25
C HIS A 137 -6.32 7.51 8.83
N ARG A 138 -7.40 6.75 8.55
CA ARG A 138 -8.66 6.96 9.28
C ARG A 138 -8.43 7.00 10.80
N GLY A 139 -9.06 7.97 11.47
CA GLY A 139 -8.80 8.26 12.90
C GLY A 139 -7.67 9.28 13.15
N GLY A 140 -7.00 9.77 12.09
CA GLY A 140 -6.03 10.87 12.18
C GLY A 140 -4.59 10.46 12.50
N THR A 141 -4.33 9.16 12.68
CA THR A 141 -2.98 8.60 12.88
C THR A 141 -2.11 8.86 11.67
N ARG A 142 -0.86 9.30 11.85
CA ARG A 142 0.06 9.51 10.72
C ARG A 142 0.78 8.21 10.43
N VAL A 143 0.85 7.87 9.15
CA VAL A 143 1.53 6.68 8.65
C VAL A 143 2.62 7.11 7.69
N HIS A 144 3.80 6.53 7.87
CA HIS A 144 4.93 6.67 6.98
C HIS A 144 5.42 5.27 6.58
N VAL A 145 5.33 4.96 5.30
CA VAL A 145 5.83 3.69 4.75
C VAL A 145 7.07 4.00 3.94
N ILE A 146 8.19 3.36 4.25
CA ILE A 146 9.43 3.44 3.48
C ILE A 146 9.58 2.13 2.73
N LEU A 147 9.52 2.18 1.41
CA LEU A 147 9.69 1.01 0.55
C LEU A 147 11.09 1.05 -0.08
N THR A 148 11.87 0.01 0.21
CA THR A 148 13.18 -0.21 -0.42
C THR A 148 13.00 -1.13 -1.62
N LEU A 149 13.46 -0.67 -2.78
CA LEU A 149 13.38 -1.39 -4.03
C LEU A 149 14.74 -2.03 -4.38
N PRO A 150 14.75 -3.18 -5.07
CA PRO A 150 15.97 -3.74 -5.64
C PRO A 150 16.62 -2.75 -6.62
N THR A 151 17.95 -2.69 -6.63
CA THR A 151 18.74 -1.70 -7.38
C THR A 151 18.45 -1.65 -8.89
N ALA A 152 18.03 -2.78 -9.48
CA ALA A 152 17.69 -2.85 -10.90
C ALA A 152 16.41 -2.07 -11.27
N ASP A 153 15.58 -1.71 -10.28
CA ASP A 153 14.28 -1.07 -10.48
C ASP A 153 14.22 0.36 -9.92
N LEU A 154 15.35 0.91 -9.48
CA LEU A 154 15.44 2.32 -9.11
C LEU A 154 15.36 3.22 -10.36
N PRO A 155 14.60 4.32 -10.31
CA PRO A 155 14.65 5.30 -11.39
C PRO A 155 16.05 5.92 -11.47
N ASP A 156 16.60 6.05 -12.68
CA ASP A 156 17.85 6.78 -12.96
C ASP A 156 17.72 8.24 -12.48
N THR A 157 17.99 8.49 -11.21
CA THR A 157 17.86 9.82 -10.59
C THR A 157 19.17 10.36 -10.03
N TYR A 158 20.27 9.66 -10.27
CA TYR A 158 21.63 10.18 -10.10
C TYR A 158 22.47 9.89 -11.34
N GLY A 159 22.10 10.54 -12.45
CA GLY A 159 23.07 10.86 -13.50
C GLY A 159 24.00 11.92 -12.93
N GLY A 160 25.26 11.56 -12.74
CA GLY A 160 26.29 12.49 -12.30
C GLY A 160 26.57 13.56 -13.35
N ASP A 161 26.94 14.74 -12.85
CA ASP A 161 28.00 15.58 -13.39
C ASP A 161 28.92 15.97 -12.22
#